data_AF-A0A952RG74-F1
#
_entry.id   AF-A0A952RG74-F1
#
_cell.length_a   1.000
_cell.length_b   1.000
_cell.length_c   1.000
_cell.angle_alpha   90.00
_cell.angle_beta   90.00
_cell.angle_gamma   90.00
#
_symmetry.space_group_name_H-M   'P 1'
#
loop_
_entity.id
_entity.type
_entity.pdbx_description
1 polymer ?
#
loop_
_entity_poly.entity_id
_entity_poly.type
_entity_poly.pdbx_seq_one_letter_code
_entity_poly.pdbx_strand_id
1 'polypeptide(L)'
;MSAPHCVSASHAVLFETAKDRCSVCSEDLPTDEDDDSPSLRGRGLLVWARGEERRYEEPELCPRCASAIGVTALHRWEIEEDEG
;
A
#
# COMPACT_ATOMS: atom_id res chain seq x y z
N MET A 1 -28.63 -13.37 11.46
CA MET A 1 -28.26 -11.98 11.82
C MET A 1 -26.79 -12.01 12.22
N SER A 2 -25.91 -11.30 11.50
CA SER A 2 -24.48 -11.26 11.84
C SER A 2 -24.27 -10.37 13.07
N ALA A 3 -23.50 -10.84 14.05
CA ALA A 3 -23.16 -10.03 15.23
C ALA A 3 -22.26 -8.84 14.84
N PRO A 4 -22.28 -7.72 15.59
CA PRO A 4 -21.38 -6.61 15.35
C PRO A 4 -19.93 -7.00 15.70
N HIS A 5 -18.98 -6.59 14.85
CA HIS A 5 -17.55 -6.69 15.12
C HIS A 5 -17.08 -5.40 15.80
N CYS A 6 -16.46 -5.53 16.98
CA CYS A 6 -15.76 -4.42 17.64
C CYS A 6 -14.25 -4.65 17.58
N VAL A 7 -13.51 -3.59 17.26
CA VAL A 7 -12.05 -3.54 17.35
C VAL A 7 -11.70 -2.52 18.43
N SER A 8 -10.82 -2.88 19.37
CA SER A 8 -10.34 -1.97 20.41
C SER A 8 -8.82 -1.80 20.28
N ALA A 9 -8.36 -0.56 20.28
CA ALA A 9 -6.94 -0.24 20.39
C ALA A 9 -6.67 0.33 21.78
N SER A 10 -5.50 0.02 22.34
CA SER A 10 -5.01 0.62 23.58
C SER A 10 -3.62 1.21 23.36
N HIS A 11 -3.08 1.90 24.35
CA HIS A 11 -1.71 2.44 24.31
C HIS A 11 -0.65 1.34 24.09
N ALA A 12 -0.99 0.06 24.32
CA ALA A 12 -0.12 -1.07 24.02
C ALA A 12 0.33 -1.11 22.55
N VAL A 13 -0.50 -0.64 21.60
CA VAL A 13 -0.19 -0.64 20.17
C VAL A 13 1.05 0.19 19.82
N LEU A 14 1.38 1.20 20.64
CA LEU A 14 2.57 2.04 20.42
C LEU A 14 3.88 1.30 20.69
N PHE A 15 3.82 0.15 21.37
CA PHE A 15 4.99 -0.68 21.70
C PHE A 15 5.07 -1.95 20.85
N GLU A 16 4.11 -2.17 19.95
CA GLU A 16 4.16 -3.29 19.00
C GLU A 16 5.08 -2.93 17.84
N THR A 17 5.91 -3.89 17.42
CA THR A 17 6.69 -3.74 16.18
C THR A 17 5.72 -3.80 15.02
N ALA A 18 5.56 -2.68 14.32
CA ALA A 18 4.77 -2.63 13.11
C ALA A 18 5.40 -3.57 12.08
N LYS A 19 4.65 -4.61 11.69
CA LYS A 19 5.00 -5.40 10.52
C LYS A 19 4.76 -4.56 9.27
N ASP A 20 5.66 -4.69 8.30
CA ASP A 20 5.42 -4.15 6.97
C ASP A 20 4.20 -4.87 6.38
N ARG A 21 3.19 -4.10 5.97
CA ARG A 21 1.97 -4.61 5.36
C ARG A 21 1.72 -3.90 4.06
N CYS A 22 1.21 -4.63 3.07
CA CYS A 22 0.81 -4.01 1.82
C CYS A 22 -0.32 -2.99 2.08
N SER A 23 -0.12 -1.75 1.66
CA SER A 23 -1.12 -0.69 1.83
C SER A 23 -2.47 -0.95 1.13
N VAL A 24 -2.51 -1.88 0.17
CA VAL A 24 -3.72 -2.22 -0.61
C VAL A 24 -4.44 -3.44 -0.06
N CYS A 25 -3.77 -4.60 0.02
CA CYS A 25 -4.40 -5.84 0.48
C CYS A 25 -4.23 -6.11 1.98
N SER A 26 -3.40 -5.33 2.68
CA SER A 26 -3.06 -5.50 4.10
C SER A 26 -2.38 -6.83 4.44
N GLU A 27 -1.89 -7.60 3.46
CA GLU A 27 -1.09 -8.79 3.70
C GLU A 27 0.28 -8.41 4.29
N ASP A 28 0.81 -9.24 5.18
CA ASP A 28 2.14 -9.10 5.76
C ASP A 28 3.19 -9.23 4.63
N LEU A 29 4.15 -8.31 4.59
CA LEU A 29 5.26 -8.33 3.65
C LEU A 29 6.46 -9.07 4.27
N PRO A 30 7.15 -9.93 3.52
CA PRO A 30 8.32 -10.65 4.01
C PRO A 30 9.44 -9.65 4.32
N THR A 31 10.03 -9.70 5.51
CA THR A 31 11.20 -8.88 5.86
C THR A 31 12.47 -9.51 5.32
N ASP A 32 13.50 -8.69 5.08
CA ASP A 32 14.80 -9.18 4.57
C ASP A 32 15.54 -10.08 5.59
N GLU A 33 14.98 -10.27 6.79
CA GLU A 33 15.49 -11.20 7.81
C GLU A 33 14.92 -12.63 7.65
N ASP A 34 13.80 -12.78 6.93
CA ASP A 34 13.06 -14.05 6.84
C ASP A 34 13.52 -14.94 5.66
N ASP A 35 14.21 -14.39 4.65
CA ASP A 35 14.58 -15.11 3.42
C ASP A 35 15.87 -14.52 2.80
N ASP A 36 16.84 -15.37 2.41
CA ASP A 36 18.07 -14.97 1.69
C ASP A 36 17.80 -14.49 0.25
N SER A 37 16.53 -14.47 -0.18
CA SER A 37 16.10 -13.96 -1.48
C SER A 37 15.72 -12.47 -1.40
N PRO A 38 16.06 -11.65 -2.41
CA PRO A 38 15.66 -10.24 -2.44
C PRO A 38 14.14 -10.12 -2.35
N SER A 39 13.63 -9.43 -1.32
CA SER A 39 12.21 -9.16 -1.21
C SER A 39 11.80 -8.21 -2.35
N LEU A 40 11.17 -8.75 -3.41
CA LEU A 40 10.66 -7.95 -4.52
C LEU A 40 9.46 -7.14 -4.02
N ARG A 41 9.70 -5.94 -3.50
CA ARG A 41 8.68 -5.03 -2.99
C ARG A 41 8.42 -3.91 -3.99
N GLY A 42 7.15 -3.56 -4.17
CA GLY A 42 6.77 -2.34 -4.88
C GLY A 42 6.57 -1.19 -3.91
N ARG A 43 6.69 0.05 -4.40
CA ARG A 43 6.27 1.25 -3.66
C ARG A 43 5.17 1.96 -4.43
N GLY A 44 4.15 2.42 -3.71
CA GLY A 44 3.13 3.32 -4.23
C GLY A 44 3.51 4.78 -4.01
N LEU A 45 2.65 5.70 -4.46
CA LEU A 45 2.73 7.11 -4.10
C LEU A 45 1.33 7.63 -3.72
N LEU A 46 1.16 7.97 -2.45
CA LEU A 46 -0.02 8.67 -1.97
C LEU A 46 0.29 10.16 -1.91
N VAL A 47 -0.63 10.97 -2.43
CA VAL A 47 -0.49 12.43 -2.45
C VAL A 47 -1.70 13.04 -1.75
N TRP A 48 -1.45 13.81 -0.71
CA TRP A 48 -2.47 14.62 -0.04
C TRP A 48 -2.21 16.09 -0.29
N ALA A 49 -3.26 16.81 -0.68
CA ALA A 49 -3.21 18.26 -0.82
C ALA A 49 -4.22 18.91 0.13
N ARG A 50 -3.78 19.92 0.89
CA ARG A 50 -4.64 20.75 1.73
C ARG A 50 -4.24 22.21 1.59
N GLY A 51 -5.03 22.99 0.84
CA GLY A 51 -4.64 24.35 0.47
C GLY A 51 -3.35 24.32 -0.36
N GLU A 52 -2.31 25.01 0.11
CA GLU A 52 -0.99 25.01 -0.52
C GLU A 52 -0.09 23.86 -0.05
N GLU A 53 -0.47 23.15 1.01
CA GLU A 53 0.31 22.03 1.52
C GLU A 53 0.13 20.79 0.63
N ARG A 54 1.26 20.18 0.25
CA ARG A 54 1.31 18.85 -0.38
C ARG A 54 2.14 17.91 0.47
N ARG A 55 1.60 16.73 0.78
CA ARG A 55 2.31 15.64 1.45
C ARG A 55 2.36 14.43 0.54
N TYR A 56 3.49 13.76 0.57
CA TYR A 56 3.77 12.57 -0.22
C TYR A 56 4.15 11.45 0.74
N GLU A 57 3.59 10.27 0.49
CA GLU A 57 3.94 9.05 1.22
C GLU A 57 4.17 7.93 0.21
N GLU A 58 5.25 7.17 0.41
CA GLU A 58 5.61 6.04 -0.45
C GLU A 58 5.35 4.71 0.28
N PRO A 59 4.08 4.26 0.34
CA PRO A 59 3.74 3.05 1.06
C PRO A 59 4.28 1.79 0.36
N GLU A 60 4.59 0.78 1.16
CA GLU A 60 5.00 -0.54 0.69
C GLU A 60 3.82 -1.30 0.05
N LEU A 61 4.11 -1.99 -1.05
CA LEU A 61 3.16 -2.81 -1.81
C LEU A 61 3.73 -4.21 -2.06
N CYS A 62 2.88 -5.23 -1.97
CA CYS A 62 3.25 -6.56 -2.42
C CYS A 62 3.39 -6.57 -3.96
N PRO A 63 4.18 -7.50 -4.55
CA PRO A 63 4.39 -7.60 -5.99
C PRO A 63 3.08 -7.54 -6.79
N ARG A 64 2.07 -8.28 -6.31
CA ARG A 64 0.76 -8.39 -6.97
C ARG A 64 0.04 -7.04 -7.06
N CYS A 65 -0.04 -6.30 -5.95
CA CYS A 65 -0.72 -5.01 -5.91
C CYS A 65 0.06 -3.95 -6.68
N ALA A 66 1.39 -3.95 -6.59
CA ALA A 66 2.25 -3.04 -7.34
C ALA A 66 2.04 -3.22 -8.85
N SER A 67 2.11 -4.46 -9.35
CA SER A 67 1.88 -4.75 -10.77
C SER A 67 0.46 -4.41 -11.22
N ALA A 68 -0.56 -4.75 -10.42
CA ALA A 68 -1.95 -4.46 -10.77
C ALA A 68 -2.20 -2.94 -10.92
N ILE A 69 -1.66 -2.13 -10.01
CA ILE A 69 -1.76 -0.67 -10.06
C ILE A 69 -1.01 -0.14 -11.28
N GLY A 70 0.25 -0.55 -11.46
CA GLY A 70 1.09 -0.08 -12.57
C GLY A 70 0.48 -0.36 -13.94
N VAL A 71 0.03 -1.60 -14.18
CA VAL A 71 -0.61 -1.99 -15.45
C VAL A 71 -1.92 -1.23 -15.67
N THR A 72 -2.74 -1.08 -14.62
CA THR A 72 -4.00 -0.33 -14.74
C THR A 72 -3.76 1.15 -15.04
N ALA A 73 -2.73 1.75 -14.43
CA ALA A 73 -2.37 3.15 -14.67
C ALA A 73 -1.89 3.36 -16.11
N LEU A 74 -1.00 2.48 -16.60
CA LEU A 74 -0.53 2.52 -17.99
C LEU A 74 -1.69 2.38 -18.97
N HIS A 75 -2.59 1.44 -18.75
CA HIS A 75 -3.73 1.26 -19.64
C HIS A 75 -4.64 2.49 -19.67
N ARG A 76 -4.89 3.14 -18.52
CA ARG A 76 -5.68 4.39 -18.49
C ARG A 76 -4.99 5.52 -19.23
N TRP A 77 -3.68 5.63 -19.11
CA TRP A 77 -2.91 6.63 -19.82
C TRP A 77 -3.00 6.42 -21.34
N GLU A 78 -2.86 5.17 -21.81
CA GLU A 78 -3.00 4.83 -23.23
C GLU A 78 -4.41 5.11 -23.77
N ILE A 79 -5.46 4.98 -22.95
CA ILE A 79 -6.84 5.32 -23.35
C ILE A 79 -7.01 6.84 -23.54
N GLU A 80 -6.36 7.67 -22.73
CA GLU A 80 -6.46 9.13 -22.85
C GLU A 80 -5.72 9.68 -24.09
N GLU A 81 -4.75 8.96 -24.66
CA GLU A 81 -3.99 9.40 -25.84
C GLU A 81 -4.68 9.09 -27.20
N ASP A 82 -5.72 8.25 -27.23
CA ASP A 82 -6.45 7.85 -28.47
C ASP A 82 -7.75 8.67 -28.70
N GLU A 83 -8.08 9.63 -27.83
CA GLU A 83 -9.20 10.58 -27.98
C GLU A 83 -8.75 11.97 -28.48
N GLY A 84 -7.82 11.99 -29.44
CA GLY A 84 -7.27 13.21 -30.09
C GLY A 84 -7.60 13.35 -31.57
#